data_AF-A0A965D906-F1
#
_entry.id   AF-A0A965D906-F1
#
_cell.length_a   1.000
_cell.length_b   1.000
_cell.length_c   1.000
_cell.angle_alpha   90.00
_cell.angle_beta   90.00
_cell.angle_gamma   90.00
#
_symmetry.space_group_name_H-M   'P 1'
#
loop_
_entity.id
_entity.type
_entity.pdbx_description
1 polymer ?
#
loop_
_entity_poly.entity_id
_entity_poly.type
_entity_poly.pdbx_seq_one_letter_code
_entity_poly.pdbx_strand_id
1 'polypeptide(L)'
;MNSPGILAIPSMKGQCTDKEWQARIDLAACYRLIDHYGMSDMMANHISLCVPDEEGAFLINAYGMMYEEITASSLIKIDIEGNILSQPDFGDLNYGINRAGYVIHSAVHAARPEVACVIHTHSWASMAVSAL
;
A
#
# COMPACT_ATOMS: atom_id res chain seq x y z
N MET A 1 -12.11 -3.91 -23.14
CA MET A 1 -11.04 -4.20 -24.11
C MET A 1 -9.82 -3.45 -23.61
N ASN A 2 -8.73 -4.15 -23.26
CA ASN A 2 -7.51 -3.49 -22.81
C ASN A 2 -6.80 -2.89 -24.03
N SER A 3 -6.56 -1.59 -24.01
CA SER A 3 -5.68 -0.95 -24.99
C SER A 3 -4.24 -1.39 -24.74
N PRO A 4 -3.46 -1.70 -25.78
CA PRO A 4 -2.06 -2.11 -25.61
C PRO A 4 -1.28 -1.02 -24.86
N GLY A 5 -0.53 -1.43 -23.83
CA GLY A 5 0.27 -0.54 -22.98
C GLY A 5 -0.48 0.10 -21.81
N ILE A 6 -1.78 -0.18 -21.60
CA ILE A 6 -2.53 0.29 -20.42
C ILE A 6 -2.79 -0.88 -19.49
N LEU A 7 -2.27 -0.78 -18.26
CA LEU A 7 -2.63 -1.70 -17.18
C LEU A 7 -4.06 -1.41 -16.74
N ALA A 8 -4.99 -2.30 -17.08
CA ALA A 8 -6.38 -2.20 -16.67
C ALA A 8 -6.64 -3.04 -15.42
N ILE A 9 -6.82 -2.37 -14.28
CA ILE A 9 -7.11 -3.02 -13.01
C ILE A 9 -8.62 -3.02 -12.76
N PRO A 10 -9.28 -4.19 -12.64
CA PRO A 10 -10.70 -4.26 -12.30
C PRO A 10 -11.01 -3.58 -10.96
N SER A 11 -12.20 -2.99 -10.84
CA SER A 11 -12.61 -2.32 -9.60
C SER A 11 -12.79 -3.31 -8.45
N MET A 12 -12.13 -3.06 -7.31
CA MET A 12 -12.33 -3.83 -6.07
C MET A 12 -13.65 -3.48 -5.35
N LYS A 13 -14.34 -2.41 -5.75
CA LYS A 13 -15.65 -2.05 -5.20
C LYS A 13 -16.66 -3.17 -5.43
N GLY A 14 -17.32 -3.64 -4.36
CA GLY A 14 -18.25 -4.77 -4.39
C GLY A 14 -17.59 -6.16 -4.42
N GLN A 15 -16.25 -6.22 -4.46
CA GLN A 15 -15.46 -7.46 -4.32
C GLN A 15 -14.80 -7.58 -2.93
N CYS A 16 -14.96 -6.56 -2.09
CA CYS A 16 -14.54 -6.51 -0.70
C CYS A 16 -15.67 -5.90 0.14
N THR A 17 -15.51 -5.89 1.47
CA THR A 17 -16.48 -5.25 2.37
C THR A 17 -16.51 -3.74 2.14
N ASP A 18 -17.62 -3.06 2.46
CA ASP A 18 -17.71 -1.61 2.32
C ASP A 18 -16.65 -0.87 3.16
N LYS A 19 -16.30 -1.41 4.32
CA LYS A 19 -15.26 -0.87 5.18
C LYS A 19 -13.85 -1.08 4.60
N GLU A 20 -13.55 -2.26 4.04
CA GLU A 20 -12.30 -2.47 3.32
C GLU A 20 -12.21 -1.53 2.11
N TRP A 21 -13.31 -1.36 1.36
CA TRP A 21 -13.34 -0.44 0.22
C TRP A 21 -13.05 1.00 0.62
N GLN A 22 -13.63 1.49 1.72
CA GLN A 22 -13.31 2.81 2.25
C GLN A 22 -11.84 2.92 2.68
N ALA A 23 -11.32 1.91 3.38
CA ALA A 23 -9.90 1.86 3.77
C ALA A 23 -8.97 1.90 2.55
N ARG A 24 -9.33 1.22 1.46
CA ARG A 24 -8.60 1.27 0.18
C ARG A 24 -8.62 2.67 -0.45
N ILE A 25 -9.76 3.37 -0.40
CA ILE A 25 -9.87 4.75 -0.87
C ILE A 25 -8.95 5.66 -0.05
N ASP A 26 -9.05 5.60 1.28
CA ASP A 26 -8.30 6.47 2.18
C ASP A 26 -6.79 6.23 2.06
N LEU A 27 -6.38 4.97 1.98
CA LEU A 27 -4.98 4.62 1.79
C LEU A 27 -4.47 5.09 0.43
N ALA A 28 -5.24 4.88 -0.66
CA ALA A 28 -4.85 5.39 -1.98
C ALA A 28 -4.73 6.91 -1.98
N ALA A 29 -5.65 7.63 -1.34
CA ALA A 29 -5.54 9.07 -1.18
C ALA A 29 -4.28 9.47 -0.38
N CYS A 30 -3.93 8.72 0.67
CA CYS A 30 -2.71 8.93 1.44
C CYS A 30 -1.46 8.81 0.55
N TYR A 31 -1.32 7.76 -0.27
CA TYR A 31 -0.24 7.62 -1.24
C TYR A 31 -0.14 8.83 -2.18
N ARG A 32 -1.27 9.26 -2.75
CA ARG A 32 -1.34 10.42 -3.65
C ARG A 32 -0.96 11.74 -2.96
N LEU A 33 -1.35 11.91 -1.70
CA LEU A 33 -1.00 13.09 -0.92
C LEU A 33 0.49 13.12 -0.58
N ILE A 34 1.10 11.98 -0.20
CA ILE A 34 2.55 11.92 0.04
C ILE A 34 3.33 12.33 -1.20
N ASP A 35 2.91 11.87 -2.38
CA ASP A 35 3.51 12.29 -3.63
C ASP A 35 3.29 13.78 -3.93
N HIS A 36 2.05 14.27 -3.77
CA HIS A 36 1.69 15.68 -3.96
C HIS A 36 2.54 16.63 -3.10
N TYR A 37 2.90 16.22 -1.88
CA TYR A 37 3.74 17.00 -0.97
C TYR A 37 5.25 16.77 -1.18
N GLY A 38 5.68 16.04 -2.21
CA GLY A 38 7.09 15.80 -2.52
C GLY A 38 7.81 14.93 -1.49
N MET A 39 7.07 14.04 -0.82
CA MET A 39 7.61 13.13 0.20
C MET A 39 7.79 11.69 -0.32
N SER A 40 7.41 11.42 -1.57
CA SER A 40 7.66 10.15 -2.26
C SER A 40 9.14 10.03 -2.66
N ASP A 41 9.64 8.79 -2.67
CA ASP A 41 10.97 8.43 -3.18
C ASP A 41 10.80 7.25 -4.12
N MET A 42 10.43 7.58 -5.36
CA MET A 42 10.05 6.61 -6.39
C MET A 42 9.08 5.54 -5.85
N MET A 43 9.50 4.27 -5.91
CA MET A 43 8.79 3.08 -5.43
C MET A 43 9.29 2.55 -4.09
N ALA A 44 10.23 3.26 -3.42
CA ALA A 44 10.96 2.75 -2.26
C ALA A 44 10.16 2.86 -0.95
N ASN A 45 9.30 3.87 -0.82
CA ASN A 45 8.48 4.10 0.36
C ASN A 45 7.32 3.08 0.47
N HIS A 46 6.76 2.92 1.66
CA HIS A 46 5.61 2.05 1.91
C HIS A 46 4.69 2.58 3.02
N ILE A 47 3.40 2.36 2.85
CA ILE A 47 2.33 2.69 3.81
C ILE A 47 1.44 1.46 3.98
N SER A 48 1.23 1.02 5.22
CA SER A 48 0.30 -0.07 5.54
C SER A 48 -0.90 0.43 6.33
N LEU A 49 -2.06 -0.15 6.09
CA LEU A 49 -3.30 0.13 6.81
C LEU A 49 -4.00 -1.18 7.19
N CYS A 50 -4.38 -1.35 8.46
CA CYS A 50 -5.22 -2.47 8.90
C CYS A 50 -6.56 -2.48 8.15
N VAL A 51 -7.02 -3.66 7.74
CA VAL A 51 -8.35 -3.81 7.16
C VAL A 51 -9.38 -3.82 8.30
N PRO A 52 -10.37 -2.90 8.29
CA PRO A 52 -11.36 -2.86 9.36
C PRO A 52 -12.17 -4.16 9.44
N ASP A 53 -12.41 -4.63 10.67
CA ASP A 53 -13.10 -5.89 11.00
C ASP A 53 -12.41 -7.18 10.50
N GLU A 54 -11.18 -7.11 10.00
CA GLU A 54 -10.39 -8.27 9.55
C GLU A 54 -9.03 -8.26 10.27
N GLU A 55 -9.01 -8.82 11.48
CA GLU A 55 -7.83 -8.82 12.33
C GLU A 55 -6.64 -9.54 11.67
N GLY A 56 -5.47 -8.89 11.67
CA GLY A 56 -4.26 -9.42 11.04
C GLY A 56 -4.19 -9.27 9.52
N ALA A 57 -5.16 -8.59 8.89
CA ALA A 57 -5.10 -8.24 7.48
C ALA A 57 -4.74 -6.76 7.27
N PHE A 58 -3.88 -6.50 6.29
CA PHE A 58 -3.33 -5.17 6.00
C PHE A 58 -3.35 -4.88 4.51
N LEU A 59 -3.52 -3.61 4.14
CA LEU A 59 -3.39 -3.10 2.78
C LEU A 59 -2.03 -2.43 2.59
N ILE A 60 -1.39 -2.66 1.45
CA ILE A 60 -0.11 -2.04 1.06
C ILE A 60 -0.03 -1.83 -0.46
N ASN A 61 0.88 -0.98 -0.94
CA ASN A 61 1.10 -0.79 -2.37
C ASN A 61 1.71 -2.02 -3.06
N ALA A 62 1.40 -2.16 -4.34
CA ALA A 62 2.12 -3.04 -5.24
C ALA A 62 3.54 -2.49 -5.48
N TYR A 63 4.55 -3.32 -5.22
CA TYR A 63 5.95 -2.92 -5.37
C TYR A 63 6.32 -2.77 -6.84
N GLY A 64 6.79 -1.58 -7.21
CA GLY A 64 7.10 -1.19 -8.58
C GLY A 64 6.16 -0.13 -9.15
N MET A 65 4.99 0.10 -8.53
CA MET A 65 4.13 1.24 -8.84
C MET A 65 4.62 2.50 -8.14
N MET A 66 4.56 3.64 -8.84
CA MET A 66 4.79 4.96 -8.27
C MET A 66 3.60 5.39 -7.41
N TYR A 67 3.84 6.26 -6.43
CA TYR A 67 2.77 6.73 -5.52
C TYR A 67 1.64 7.44 -6.29
N GLU A 68 1.97 8.18 -7.35
CA GLU A 68 1.02 8.81 -8.27
C GLU A 68 0.25 7.83 -9.18
N GLU A 69 0.53 6.53 -9.12
CA GLU A 69 -0.21 5.50 -9.87
C GLU A 69 -1.17 4.73 -8.96
N ILE A 70 -0.98 4.77 -7.64
CA ILE A 70 -1.77 4.00 -6.68
C ILE A 70 -3.25 4.36 -6.75
N THR A 71 -4.13 3.37 -6.78
CA THR A 71 -5.57 3.52 -6.68
C THR A 71 -6.12 2.57 -5.62
N ALA A 72 -7.36 2.79 -5.18
CA ALA A 72 -8.03 1.88 -4.24
C ALA A 72 -8.03 0.42 -4.72
N SER A 73 -8.13 0.23 -6.04
CA SER A 73 -8.17 -1.10 -6.65
C SER A 73 -6.79 -1.68 -6.94
N SER A 74 -5.70 -0.92 -6.86
CA SER A 74 -4.34 -1.45 -7.09
C SER A 74 -3.67 -1.96 -5.81
N LEU A 75 -4.26 -1.72 -4.64
CA LEU A 75 -3.71 -2.12 -3.35
C LEU A 75 -3.77 -3.64 -3.16
N ILE A 76 -2.72 -4.19 -2.56
CA ILE A 76 -2.60 -5.61 -2.21
C ILE A 76 -2.99 -5.80 -0.75
N LYS A 77 -3.78 -6.84 -0.46
CA LYS A 77 -4.11 -7.26 0.90
C LYS A 77 -3.19 -8.40 1.32
N ILE A 78 -2.59 -8.27 2.49
CA ILE A 78 -1.61 -9.20 3.05
C ILE A 78 -1.91 -9.53 4.51
N ASP A 79 -1.35 -10.62 5.00
CA ASP A 79 -1.35 -10.94 6.43
C ASP A 79 -0.15 -10.29 7.17
N ILE A 80 -0.05 -10.53 8.48
CA ILE A 80 1.05 -10.01 9.31
C ILE A 80 2.44 -10.53 8.88
N GLU A 81 2.51 -11.69 8.24
CA GLU A 81 3.76 -12.29 7.74
C GLU A 81 4.15 -11.77 6.34
N GLY A 82 3.26 -10.99 5.70
CA GLY A 82 3.45 -10.51 4.34
C GLY A 82 3.17 -11.58 3.27
N ASN A 83 2.31 -12.55 3.58
CA ASN A 83 1.71 -13.42 2.58
C ASN A 83 0.52 -12.69 1.94
N ILE A 84 0.36 -12.87 0.63
CA ILE A 84 -0.68 -12.18 -0.13
C ILE A 84 -2.01 -12.92 0.07
N LEU A 85 -2.99 -12.23 0.64
CA LEU A 85 -4.35 -12.73 0.83
C LEU A 85 -5.22 -12.45 -0.39
N SER A 86 -5.07 -11.27 -0.98
CA SER A 86 -5.72 -10.90 -2.25
C SER A 86 -4.93 -9.82 -2.96
N GLN A 87 -4.79 -9.94 -4.28
CA GLN A 87 -4.20 -8.91 -5.12
C GLN A 87 -5.00 -8.75 -6.42
N PRO A 88 -4.91 -7.58 -7.06
CA PRO A 88 -5.48 -7.40 -8.39
C PRO A 88 -4.74 -8.24 -9.43
N ASP A 89 -5.42 -8.52 -10.55
CA ASP A 89 -4.77 -9.07 -11.73
C ASP A 89 -3.97 -7.96 -12.41
N PHE A 90 -2.64 -8.02 -12.27
CA PHE A 90 -1.70 -7.09 -12.90
C PHE A 90 -1.28 -7.53 -14.31
N GLY A 91 -1.88 -8.59 -14.85
CA GLY A 91 -1.45 -9.22 -16.11
C GLY A 91 0.00 -9.67 -16.03
N ASP A 92 0.74 -9.51 -17.13
CA ASP A 92 2.13 -9.95 -17.26
C ASP A 92 3.11 -9.24 -16.31
N LEU A 93 2.73 -8.07 -15.75
CA LEU A 93 3.59 -7.33 -14.81
C LEU A 93 3.73 -8.06 -13.47
N ASN A 94 2.70 -8.82 -13.08
CA ASN A 94 2.70 -9.69 -11.90
C ASN A 94 3.31 -9.02 -10.65
N TYR A 95 2.88 -7.80 -10.32
CA TYR A 95 3.39 -7.09 -9.15
C TYR A 95 3.13 -7.86 -7.86
N GLY A 96 4.06 -7.73 -6.91
CA GLY A 96 3.94 -8.26 -5.55
C GLY A 96 4.14 -7.14 -4.52
N ILE A 97 4.67 -7.50 -3.35
CA ILE A 97 5.01 -6.54 -2.29
C ILE A 97 6.53 -6.48 -2.06
N ASN A 98 7.02 -5.37 -1.51
CA ASN A 98 8.38 -5.30 -0.97
C ASN A 98 8.40 -5.97 0.41
N ARG A 99 8.69 -7.28 0.46
CA ARG A 99 8.73 -8.02 1.73
C ARG A 99 9.73 -7.45 2.73
N ALA A 100 10.90 -7.00 2.28
CA ALA A 100 11.89 -6.40 3.15
C ALA A 100 11.39 -5.08 3.76
N GLY A 101 10.75 -4.24 2.94
CA GLY A 101 10.10 -3.00 3.40
C GLY A 101 8.95 -3.25 4.38
N TYR A 102 8.21 -4.35 4.23
CA TYR A 102 7.09 -4.67 5.12
C TYR A 102 7.53 -5.13 6.53
N VAL A 103 8.77 -5.59 6.73
CA VAL A 103 9.25 -6.07 8.04
C VAL A 103 9.10 -5.01 9.14
N ILE A 104 9.35 -3.74 8.84
CA ILE A 104 9.18 -2.68 9.85
C ILE A 104 7.70 -2.42 10.17
N HIS A 105 6.81 -2.60 9.19
CA HIS A 105 5.36 -2.41 9.36
C HIS A 105 4.76 -3.53 10.20
N SER A 106 5.10 -4.79 9.89
CA SER A 106 4.60 -5.94 10.66
C SER A 106 5.07 -5.89 12.11
N ALA A 107 6.32 -5.48 12.36
CA ALA A 107 6.83 -5.30 13.72
C ALA A 107 6.03 -4.25 14.51
N VAL A 108 5.70 -3.10 13.89
CA VAL A 108 4.90 -2.06 14.55
C VAL A 108 3.47 -2.54 14.80
N HIS A 109 2.79 -3.11 13.80
CA HIS A 109 1.42 -3.58 13.95
C HIS A 109 1.31 -4.71 15.00
N ALA A 110 2.27 -5.64 15.04
CA ALA A 110 2.29 -6.70 16.03
C ALA A 110 2.53 -6.17 17.45
N ALA A 111 3.41 -5.17 17.61
CA ALA A 111 3.72 -4.59 18.91
C ALA A 111 2.66 -3.60 19.41
N ARG A 112 1.92 -2.97 18.48
CA ARG A 112 0.96 -1.89 18.76
C ARG A 112 -0.36 -2.12 17.99
N PRO A 113 -1.22 -3.04 18.47
CA PRO A 113 -2.48 -3.39 17.79
C PRO A 113 -3.46 -2.21 17.61
N GLU A 114 -3.33 -1.15 18.41
CA GLU A 114 -4.12 0.07 18.28
C GLU A 114 -3.66 0.98 17.12
N VAL A 115 -2.46 0.76 16.57
CA VAL A 115 -1.93 1.51 15.43
C VAL A 115 -2.47 0.91 14.14
N ALA A 116 -3.48 1.60 13.59
CA ALA A 116 -4.13 1.17 12.35
C ALA A 116 -3.28 1.44 11.09
N CYS A 117 -2.46 2.49 11.08
CA CYS A 117 -1.71 2.92 9.90
C CYS A 117 -0.25 3.19 10.25
N VAL A 118 0.66 2.71 9.41
CA VAL A 118 2.11 2.96 9.52
C VAL A 118 2.59 3.54 8.21
N ILE A 119 3.26 4.70 8.28
CA ILE A 119 3.79 5.44 7.13
C ILE A 119 5.30 5.52 7.26
N HIS A 120 6.01 5.09 6.21
CA HIS A 120 7.46 5.22 6.09
C HIS A 120 7.80 6.07 4.86
N THR A 121 8.64 7.10 5.04
CA THR A 121 9.01 8.03 3.96
C THR A 121 10.50 8.35 3.94
N HIS A 122 11.06 8.48 2.75
CA HIS A 122 12.39 9.01 2.50
C HIS A 122 12.37 10.48 2.02
N SER A 123 11.59 11.35 2.65
CA SER A 123 11.67 12.78 2.33
C SER A 123 13.06 13.32 2.67
N TRP A 124 13.55 14.29 1.90
CA TRP A 124 14.91 14.83 2.07
C TRP A 124 15.12 15.41 3.48
N ALA A 125 14.12 16.12 4.00
CA ALA A 125 14.15 16.66 5.35
C ALA A 125 14.23 15.55 6.41
N SER A 126 13.45 14.46 6.25
CA SER A 126 13.46 13.32 7.17
C SER A 126 14.82 12.62 7.19
N MET A 127 15.36 12.31 6.00
CA MET A 127 16.67 11.65 5.88
C MET A 127 17.80 12.53 6.44
N ALA A 128 17.78 13.85 6.18
CA ALA A 128 18.77 14.78 6.68
C ALA A 128 18.81 14.81 8.22
N VAL A 129 17.66 14.90 8.88
CA VAL A 129 17.57 14.87 10.34
C VAL A 129 17.98 13.50 10.92
N SER A 130 17.63 12.41 10.24
CA SER A 130 17.94 11.05 10.70
C SER A 130 19.43 10.69 10.64
N ALA A 131 20.23 11.49 9.91
CA ALA A 131 21.67 11.30 9.75
C ALA A 131 22.53 12.20 10.66
N LEU A 132 21.92 12.98 11.56
CA LEU A 132 22.59 13.80 12.58
C LEU A 132 22.93 12.96 13.82
#